data_AF-K1V0Q4-F1
#
_entry.id   AF-K1V0Q4-F1
#
_cell.length_a   1.000
_cell.length_b   1.000
_cell.length_c   1.000
_cell.angle_alpha   90.00
_cell.angle_beta   90.00
_cell.angle_gamma   90.00
#
_symmetry.space_group_name_H-M   'P 1'
#
loop_
_entity.id
_entity.type
_entity.pdbx_description
1 polymer ?
#
loop_
_entity_poly.entity_id
_entity_poly.type
_entity_poly.pdbx_seq_one_letter_code
_entity_poly.pdbx_strand_id
1 'polypeptide(L)' 'MILTYYCIITMIIIAYLLGSIPSAVWIGKKYYGIDIREHGSKNAGTTNMLRVLGRRAALPVFLLDFLKGFVAV' A
#
# COMPACT_ATOMS: atom_id res chain seq x y z
N MET A 1 -20.99 15.03 -21.54
CA MET A 1 -21.08 15.60 -20.18
C MET A 1 -21.42 14.54 -19.14
N ILE A 2 -22.60 13.91 -19.18
CA ILE A 2 -22.99 12.86 -18.21
C ILE A 2 -22.03 11.65 -18.19
N LEU A 3 -21.66 11.11 -19.36
CA LEU A 3 -20.71 9.99 -19.46
C LEU A 3 -19.34 10.32 -18.84
N THR A 4 -18.86 11.55 -19.02
CA THR A 4 -17.59 12.03 -18.46
C THR A 4 -17.60 11.99 -16.93
N TYR A 5 -18.70 12.38 -16.28
CA TYR A 5 -18.83 12.30 -14.84
C TYR A 5 -18.78 10.85 -14.33
N TYR A 6 -19.47 9.92 -14.99
CA TYR A 6 -19.42 8.51 -14.63
C TYR A 6 -18.00 7.92 -14.73
N CYS A 7 -17.26 8.24 -15.80
CA CYS A 7 -15.87 7.80 -15.95
C CYS A 7 -14.98 8.33 -14.81
N ILE A 8 -15.06 9.64 -14.50
CA ILE A 8 -14.25 10.25 -13.44
C ILE A 8 -14.55 9.59 -12.08
N ILE A 9 -15.83 9.43 -11.74
CA ILE A 9 -16.23 8.81 -10.46
C ILE A 9 -15.70 7.37 -10.37
N THR A 10 -15.80 6.61 -11.47
CA THR A 10 -15.35 5.22 -11.50
C THR A 10 -13.83 5.13 -11.36
N MET A 11 -13.08 6.00 -12.02
CA MET A 11 -11.62 6.08 -11.89
C MET A 11 -11.18 6.44 -10.47
N ILE A 12 -11.85 7.40 -9.82
CA ILE A 12 -11.57 7.76 -8.42
C ILE A 12 -11.80 6.57 -7.48
N ILE A 13 -12.90 5.84 -7.67
CA ILE A 13 -13.21 4.66 -6.85
C ILE A 13 -12.14 3.57 -7.05
N ILE A 14 -11.74 3.29 -8.29
CA ILE A 14 -10.70 2.29 -8.59
C ILE A 14 -9.36 2.71 -7.99
N ALA A 15 -8.96 3.97 -8.15
CA ALA A 15 -7.73 4.51 -7.58
C ALA A 15 -7.69 4.39 -6.05
N TYR A 16 -8.81 4.71 -5.38
CA TYR A 16 -8.95 4.57 -3.94
C TYR A 16 -8.79 3.11 -3.50
N LEU A 17 -9.51 2.18 -4.14
CA LEU A 17 -9.45 0.76 -3.80
C LEU A 17 -8.05 0.17 -4.02
N LEU A 18 -7.37 0.54 -5.11
CA LEU A 18 -5.99 0.14 -5.37
C LEU A 18 -5.02 0.68 -4.31
N GLY A 19 -5.14 1.98 -3.97
CA GLY A 19 -4.29 2.62 -2.95
C GLY A 19 -4.48 2.03 -1.55
N SER A 20 -5.70 1.61 -1.21
CA SER A 20 -6.07 1.06 0.10
C SER A 20 -5.53 -0.35 0.38
N ILE A 21 -4.85 -1.01 -0.57
CA ILE A 21 -4.26 -2.33 -0.37
C ILE A 21 -3.15 -2.25 0.69
N PRO A 22 -3.26 -2.93 1.86
CA PRO A 22 -2.33 -2.81 2.97
C PRO A 22 -1.12 -3.76 2.80
N SER A 23 -0.33 -3.54 1.75
CA SER A 23 0.84 -4.34 1.35
C SER A 23 1.82 -4.62 2.51
N ALA A 24 2.14 -3.60 3.32
CA ALA A 24 3.03 -3.70 4.47
C ALA A 24 2.50 -4.64 5.56
N VAL A 25 1.19 -4.62 5.81
CA VAL A 25 0.54 -5.50 6.80
C VAL A 25 0.52 -6.93 6.29
N TRP A 26 0.17 -7.14 5.02
CA TRP A 26 0.15 -8.47 4.41
C TRP A 26 1.54 -9.10 4.40
N ILE A 27 2.56 -8.34 4.00
CA ILE A 27 3.94 -8.84 3.96
C ILE A 27 4.46 -9.10 5.38
N GLY A 28 4.24 -8.17 6.32
CA GLY A 28 4.62 -8.34 7.73
C GLY A 28 4.00 -9.59 8.34
N LYS A 29 2.69 -9.78 8.19
CA LYS A 29 1.99 -10.94 8.77
C LYS A 29 2.38 -12.25 8.09
N LYS A 30 2.41 -12.28 6.76
CA LYS A 30 2.60 -13.54 6.00
C LYS A 30 4.04 -14.05 6.04
N TYR A 31 5.03 -13.16 6.00
CA TYR A 31 6.44 -13.55 5.88
C TYR A 31 7.25 -13.37 7.15
N TYR A 32 6.81 -12.50 8.07
CA TYR A 32 7.55 -12.18 9.30
C TYR A 32 6.73 -12.44 10.57
N GLY A 33 5.47 -12.88 10.46
CA GLY A 33 4.63 -13.25 11.59
C GLY A 33 4.20 -12.09 12.49
N ILE A 34 4.37 -10.83 12.06
CA ILE A 34 4.05 -9.64 12.87
C ILE A 34 3.10 -8.69 12.15
N ASP A 35 2.22 -8.02 12.89
CA ASP A 35 1.51 -6.85 12.37
C ASP A 35 2.41 -5.61 12.48
N ILE A 36 2.84 -5.06 11.34
CA ILE A 36 3.72 -3.89 11.33
C ILE A 36 3.08 -2.65 11.99
N ARG A 37 1.75 -2.61 12.09
CA ARG A 37 1.02 -1.50 12.74
C ARG A 37 1.15 -1.52 14.27
N GLU A 38 1.58 -2.63 14.83
CA GLU A 38 1.84 -2.76 16.28
C GLU A 38 3.29 -2.41 16.63
N HIS A 39 4.14 -2.19 15.62
CA HIS A 39 5.58 -2.02 15.77
C HIS A 39 6.07 -0.68 15.18
N GLY A 40 7.20 -0.19 15.70
CA GLY A 40 7.85 1.02 15.20
C GLY A 40 6.93 2.25 15.26
N SER A 41 6.76 2.94 14.14
CA SER A 41 5.89 4.13 14.04
C SER A 41 4.41 3.79 13.86
N LYS A 42 4.04 2.51 13.88
CA LYS A 42 2.67 2.00 13.70
C LYS A 42 2.02 2.29 12.35
N ASN A 43 2.78 2.86 11.40
CA ASN A 43 2.32 3.10 10.04
C ASN A 43 2.46 1.84 9.17
N ALA A 44 1.46 1.58 8.34
CA ALA A 44 1.44 0.47 7.37
C ALA A 44 2.17 0.83 6.07
N GLY A 45 3.40 1.33 6.17
CA GLY A 45 4.16 1.81 5.01
C GLY A 45 5.60 1.31 4.97
N THR A 46 6.23 1.50 3.82
CA THR A 46 7.62 1.11 3.53
C THR A 46 8.61 1.59 4.59
N THR A 47 8.53 2.84 5.05
CA THR A 47 9.47 3.40 6.02
C THR A 47 9.41 2.67 7.36
N ASN A 48 8.21 2.26 7.80
CA ASN A 48 8.08 1.51 9.04
C ASN A 48 8.60 0.08 8.88
N MET A 49 8.30 -0.56 7.75
CA MET A 49 8.87 -1.87 7.40
C MET A 49 10.40 -1.83 7.36
N LEU A 50 10.99 -0.77 6.80
CA LEU A 50 12.46 -0.59 6.77
C LEU A 50 13.06 -0.47 8.16
N ARG A 51 12.38 0.26 9.07
CA ARG A 51 12.83 0.46 10.44
C ARG A 51 12.72 -0.81 11.29
N VAL A 52 11.65 -1.57 11.14
CA VAL A 52 11.34 -2.73 12.01
C VAL A 52 11.90 -4.03 11.46
N LEU A 53 11.76 -4.29 10.16
CA LEU A 53 12.08 -5.57 9.51
C LEU A 53 13.25 -5.48 8.51
N GLY A 54 13.80 -4.28 8.29
CA GLY A 54 14.95 -4.04 7.43
C GLY A 54 14.63 -4.01 5.93
N ARG A 55 15.69 -3.83 5.12
CA ARG A 55 15.58 -3.59 3.67
C ARG A 55 14.90 -4.73 2.90
N ARG A 56 15.14 -5.98 3.29
CA ARG A 56 14.56 -7.16 2.62
C ARG A 56 13.03 -7.19 2.71
N ALA A 57 12.46 -6.76 3.84
CA ALA A 57 11.02 -6.65 4.01
C ALA A 57 10.45 -5.39 3.37
N ALA A 58 11.19 -4.28 3.42
CA ALA A 58 10.73 -2.99 2.91
C ALA A 58 10.70 -2.89 1.39
N LEU A 59 11.66 -3.51 0.68
CA LEU A 59 11.76 -3.44 -0.78
C LEU A 59 10.49 -3.93 -1.52
N PRO A 60 9.92 -5.12 -1.22
CA PRO A 60 8.69 -5.55 -1.89
C PRO A 60 7.50 -4.66 -1.54
N VAL A 61 7.41 -4.13 -0.31
CA VAL A 61 6.36 -3.18 0.10
C VAL A 61 6.47 -1.89 -0.71
N PHE A 62 7.69 -1.36 -0.85
CA PHE A 62 7.96 -0.18 -1.66
C PHE A 62 7.53 -0.36 -3.11
N LEU A 63 7.93 -1.46 -3.73
CA LEU A 63 7.58 -1.76 -5.12
C LEU A 63 6.06 -1.84 -5.29
N LEU A 64 5.36 -2.53 -4.40
CA LEU A 64 3.89 -2.66 -4.46
C LEU A 64 3.19 -1.32 -4.23
N ASP A 65 3.63 -0.53 -3.24
CA ASP A 65 3.05 0.78 -2.94
C ASP A 65 3.33 1.80 -4.04
N PHE A 66 4.51 1.75 -4.66
CA PHE A 66 4.85 2.57 -5.81
C PHE A 66 4.00 2.19 -7.03
N LEU A 67 3.92 0.89 -7.37
CA LEU A 67 3.17 0.42 -8.53
C LEU A 67 1.67 0.70 -8.41
N LYS A 68 1.06 0.45 -7.25
CA LYS A 68 -0.37 0.75 -7.06
C LYS A 68 -0.65 2.26 -7.15
N GLY A 69 0.26 3.10 -6.67
CA GLY A 69 0.16 4.55 -6.81
C GLY A 69 0.34 5.01 -8.26
N PHE A 70 1.29 4.41 -8.98
CA PHE A 70 1.55 4.69 -10.39
C PHE A 70 0.37 4.29 -11.30
N VAL A 71 -0.29 3.17 -11.02
CA VAL A 71 -1.47 2.71 -11.78
C VAL A 71 -2.72 3.53 -11.44
N ALA A 72 -2.77 4.14 -10.25
CA ALA A 72 -3.91 4.93 -9.78
C ALA A 72 -3.96 6.36 -10.35
N VAL A 73 -2.90 6.82 -11.02
CA VAL A 73 -2.76 8.15 -11.64
C VAL A 73 -2.74 8.02 -13.15
#